data_AF-A0A2L2ND41-F1
#
_entry.id   AF-A0A2L2ND41-F1
#
_cell.length_a   1.000
_cell.length_b   1.000
_cell.length_c   1.000
_cell.angle_alpha   90.00
_cell.angle_beta   90.00
_cell.angle_gamma   90.00
#
_symmetry.space_group_name_H-M   'P 1'
#
loop_
_entity.id
_entity.type
_entity.pdbx_description
1 polymer ?
#
loop_
_entity_poly.entity_id
_entity_poly.type
_entity_poly.pdbx_seq_one_letter_code
_entity_poly.pdbx_strand_id
1 'polypeptide(L)'
;MNQIGRSILDLLRRLFVTLLALLVFWWGLLPEIALAQTQTAPPQETKTQTPPVQSSIQPYLDRVIKQLTEFRLDNGLKFIVLERHQAPVVSFLTYANVGGVDESDGKTGIAHFLEHLAFKGTTRIGTQDYKAEKPLLEKLQQLDTQIKTAKADGKKDEVTRLEAEFKQVESQAGKLVKQNELGQIVEQAGGVGLNANTSTEATRYFYSFPANKLELWMSLESERFLDPVIRREFYKEKDVILEERRLRVENSPIGQMVEKFIATAYKVHPYKRPVIGYDQDIRNLTPDDVQNFFDTHYVPSNLAIAIVGDVNPTQVKKLAQTYFGRYKAKTKAVEQIPVEPPQKQTREVTVQLPSQPWYLEGYHRPAITHPDNAVYEIIGSLLSDGRTSRLYKSLVEKQRLALNAQGYSGFPGDKYPNLIFFYALTAPGHTVDEVAVALRQEIDKLKTEPVAAVDLERVKTQARAGLLRTLDSNMGMAQQLLEYEVKTGSWRNLFKQLDDISAVTTADIARVAKETFTPGNRTIGKLLSKEG
;
A
#
# COMPACT_ATOMS: atom_id res chain seq x y z
N MET A 1 24.61 -27.80 -35.73
CA MET A 1 24.18 -27.95 -34.32
C MET A 1 22.70 -28.32 -34.31
N ASN A 2 22.40 -29.57 -33.96
CA ASN A 2 21.16 -30.28 -34.29
C ASN A 2 19.92 -29.76 -33.54
N GLN A 3 18.74 -29.91 -34.17
CA GLN A 3 17.41 -29.57 -33.67
C GLN A 3 17.11 -30.10 -32.25
N ILE A 4 17.78 -31.17 -31.82
CA ILE A 4 17.67 -31.75 -30.47
C ILE A 4 18.20 -30.78 -29.39
N GLY A 5 19.24 -30.00 -29.68
CA GLY A 5 19.82 -29.04 -28.74
C GLY A 5 18.95 -27.79 -28.50
N ARG A 6 18.12 -27.39 -29.48
CA ARG A 6 17.16 -26.29 -29.30
C ARG A 6 15.94 -26.71 -28.46
N SER A 7 15.48 -27.96 -28.63
CA SER A 7 14.37 -28.52 -27.85
C SER A 7 14.70 -28.64 -26.35
N ILE A 8 15.93 -29.06 -26.01
CA ILE A 8 16.38 -29.18 -24.61
C ILE A 8 16.54 -27.80 -23.97
N LEU A 9 16.99 -26.79 -24.71
CA LEU A 9 17.16 -25.42 -24.21
C LEU A 9 15.80 -24.73 -23.96
N ASP A 10 14.81 -24.96 -24.81
CA ASP A 10 13.44 -24.48 -24.60
C ASP A 10 12.73 -25.21 -23.45
N LEU A 11 13.01 -26.50 -23.25
CA LEU A 11 12.49 -27.28 -22.12
C LEU A 11 13.09 -26.77 -20.79
N LEU A 12 14.41 -26.51 -20.75
CA LEU A 12 15.11 -25.94 -19.59
C LEU A 12 14.64 -24.51 -19.29
N ARG A 13 14.37 -23.70 -20.31
CA ARG A 13 13.86 -22.33 -20.16
C ARG A 13 12.41 -22.32 -19.64
N ARG A 14 11.57 -23.26 -20.09
CA ARG A 14 10.21 -23.45 -19.54
C ARG A 14 10.26 -23.94 -18.10
N LEU A 15 11.10 -24.91 -17.77
CA LEU A 15 11.31 -25.41 -16.40
C LEU A 15 11.81 -24.30 -15.46
N PHE A 16 12.71 -23.42 -15.90
CA PHE A 16 13.20 -22.29 -15.11
C PHE A 16 12.12 -21.22 -14.85
N VAL A 17 11.27 -20.95 -15.84
CA VAL A 17 10.10 -20.04 -15.70
C VAL A 17 9.01 -20.67 -14.82
N THR A 18 8.85 -22.00 -14.83
CA THR A 18 7.90 -22.68 -13.92
C THR A 18 8.42 -22.73 -12.49
N LEU A 19 9.74 -22.86 -12.28
CA LEU A 19 10.35 -22.84 -10.94
C LEU A 19 10.29 -21.44 -10.29
N LEU A 20 10.43 -20.37 -11.09
CA LEU A 20 10.26 -19.00 -10.61
C LEU A 20 8.78 -18.68 -10.27
N ALA A 21 7.83 -19.21 -11.05
CA ALA A 21 6.41 -19.07 -10.75
C ALA A 21 5.99 -19.83 -9.48
N LEU A 22 6.61 -20.99 -9.20
CA LEU A 22 6.35 -21.77 -7.97
C LEU A 22 7.00 -21.17 -6.71
N LEU A 23 8.10 -20.43 -6.84
CA LEU A 23 8.72 -19.70 -5.72
C LEU A 23 7.99 -18.38 -5.38
N VAL A 24 7.17 -17.86 -6.29
CA VAL A 24 6.33 -16.67 -6.07
C VAL A 24 4.89 -17.01 -5.66
N PHE A 25 4.42 -18.24 -5.89
CA PHE A 25 3.04 -18.67 -5.58
C PHE A 25 2.87 -19.66 -4.42
N TRP A 26 3.93 -20.02 -3.68
CA TRP A 26 3.80 -20.92 -2.54
C TRP A 26 4.52 -20.44 -1.29
N TRP A 27 3.94 -19.44 -0.65
CA TRP A 27 3.84 -19.33 0.81
C TRP A 27 2.62 -18.49 1.14
N GLY A 28 1.57 -19.11 1.71
CA GLY A 28 0.48 -18.35 2.31
C GLY A 28 -0.93 -18.93 2.33
N LEU A 29 -1.24 -20.09 1.74
CA LEU A 29 -2.61 -20.63 1.78
C LEU A 29 -2.65 -22.17 1.74
N LEU A 30 -2.42 -22.82 2.88
CA LEU A 30 -3.10 -24.05 3.27
C LEU A 30 -3.24 -24.04 4.81
N PRO A 31 -4.46 -24.01 5.39
CA PRO A 31 -4.62 -24.40 6.79
C PRO A 31 -4.37 -25.90 6.90
N GLU A 32 -3.56 -26.32 7.86
CA GLU A 32 -3.53 -27.72 8.29
C GLU A 32 -4.96 -28.12 8.69
N ILE A 33 -5.52 -29.10 7.98
CA ILE A 33 -6.73 -29.78 8.42
C ILE A 33 -6.32 -30.67 9.59
N ALA A 34 -6.34 -30.12 10.80
CA ALA A 34 -6.42 -30.93 12.00
C ALA A 34 -7.82 -31.56 12.05
N LEU A 35 -7.91 -32.86 11.77
CA LEU A 35 -9.10 -33.66 12.06
C LEU A 35 -9.25 -33.75 13.58
N ALA A 36 -9.95 -32.79 14.18
CA ALA A 36 -10.40 -32.90 15.56
C ALA A 36 -11.49 -33.98 15.61
N GLN A 37 -11.19 -35.11 16.23
CA GLN A 37 -12.21 -36.07 16.66
C GLN A 37 -13.13 -35.38 17.68
N THR A 38 -14.39 -35.18 17.33
CA THR A 38 -15.42 -34.70 18.25
C THR A 38 -15.75 -35.79 19.26
N GLN A 39 -15.19 -35.68 20.47
CA GLN A 39 -15.78 -36.32 21.64
C GLN A 39 -17.03 -35.54 22.05
N THR A 40 -18.19 -36.20 22.00
CA THR A 40 -19.46 -35.70 22.52
C THR A 40 -19.42 -35.68 24.05
N ALA A 41 -19.41 -34.48 24.65
CA ALA A 41 -19.68 -34.30 26.07
C ALA A 41 -21.21 -34.33 26.34
N PRO A 42 -21.67 -34.84 27.50
CA PRO A 42 -23.09 -34.95 27.81
C PRO A 42 -23.74 -33.59 28.13
N PRO A 43 -25.08 -33.48 28.05
CA PRO A 43 -25.79 -32.20 28.09
C PRO A 43 -25.73 -31.59 29.50
N GLN A 44 -25.27 -30.35 29.62
CA GLN A 44 -25.43 -29.55 30.83
C GLN A 44 -26.72 -28.74 30.79
N GLU A 45 -27.42 -28.76 31.93
CA GLU A 45 -28.69 -28.09 32.20
C GLU A 45 -28.63 -26.57 32.01
N THR A 46 -29.69 -26.04 31.40
CA THR A 46 -29.92 -24.64 31.08
C THR A 46 -30.07 -23.81 32.37
N LYS A 47 -29.02 -23.10 32.78
CA LYS A 47 -29.14 -21.95 33.68
C LYS A 47 -29.25 -20.67 32.88
N THR A 48 -30.35 -19.96 33.11
CA THR A 48 -30.71 -18.65 32.54
C THR A 48 -29.53 -17.69 32.63
N GLN A 49 -28.92 -17.34 31.50
CA GLN A 49 -27.84 -16.35 31.44
C GLN A 49 -28.43 -14.95 31.41
N THR A 50 -28.08 -14.16 32.41
CA THR A 50 -28.18 -12.69 32.46
C THR A 50 -27.53 -12.08 31.20
N PRO A 51 -28.02 -10.93 30.66
CA PRO A 51 -27.42 -10.33 29.47
C PRO A 51 -25.92 -10.09 29.68
N PRO A 52 -25.06 -10.29 28.66
CA PRO A 52 -23.64 -10.07 28.83
C PRO A 52 -23.40 -8.60 29.16
N VAL A 53 -22.81 -8.36 30.34
CA VAL A 53 -22.28 -7.05 30.72
C VAL A 53 -21.35 -6.61 29.60
N GLN A 54 -21.69 -5.49 28.97
CA GLN A 54 -20.90 -4.85 27.93
C GLN A 54 -19.56 -4.43 28.56
N SER A 55 -18.55 -5.30 28.48
CA SER A 55 -17.22 -4.99 29.01
C SER A 55 -16.65 -3.83 28.19
N SER A 56 -16.52 -2.67 28.84
CA SER A 56 -15.91 -1.51 28.22
C SER A 56 -14.47 -1.84 27.84
N ILE A 57 -14.08 -1.58 26.59
CA ILE A 57 -12.71 -1.73 26.12
C ILE A 57 -11.81 -0.58 26.59
N GLN A 58 -12.40 0.47 27.18
CA GLN A 58 -11.70 1.67 27.62
C GLN A 58 -10.49 1.39 28.54
N PRO A 59 -10.57 0.48 29.54
CA PRO A 59 -9.43 0.19 30.41
C PRO A 59 -8.22 -0.40 29.66
N TYR A 60 -8.47 -1.11 28.54
CA TYR A 60 -7.40 -1.59 27.66
C TYR A 60 -6.79 -0.43 26.87
N LEU A 61 -7.62 0.43 26.28
CA LEU A 61 -7.15 1.60 25.52
C LEU A 61 -6.34 2.55 26.40
N ASP A 62 -6.83 2.86 27.60
CA ASP A 62 -6.14 3.73 28.57
C ASP A 62 -4.76 3.18 28.94
N ARG A 63 -4.64 1.85 29.09
CA ARG A 63 -3.37 1.19 29.35
C ARG A 63 -2.41 1.34 28.18
N VAL A 64 -2.87 1.10 26.95
CA VAL A 64 -2.05 1.26 25.74
C VAL A 64 -1.60 2.72 25.59
N ILE A 65 -2.50 3.68 25.78
CA ILE A 65 -2.21 5.12 25.72
C ILE A 65 -1.15 5.50 26.76
N LYS A 66 -1.24 4.94 27.97
CA LYS A 66 -0.25 5.20 29.04
C LYS A 66 1.14 4.61 28.74
N GLN A 67 1.20 3.53 27.96
CA GLN A 67 2.46 2.89 27.54
C GLN A 67 3.09 3.52 26.28
N LEU A 68 2.36 4.44 25.61
CA LEU A 68 2.88 5.17 24.47
C LEU A 68 3.78 6.32 24.92
N THR A 69 4.99 6.36 24.36
CA THR A 69 5.92 7.49 24.48
C THR A 69 6.18 8.05 23.10
N GLU A 70 6.13 9.37 22.96
CA GLU A 70 6.54 10.05 21.73
C GLU A 70 7.67 11.04 22.01
N PHE A 71 8.58 11.18 21.06
CA PHE A 71 9.62 12.21 21.11
C PHE A 71 10.03 12.63 19.70
N ARG A 72 10.64 13.81 19.59
CA ARG A 72 11.27 14.30 18.36
C ARG A 72 12.75 14.52 18.63
N LEU A 73 13.58 14.20 17.64
CA LEU A 73 14.99 14.60 17.62
C LEU A 73 15.12 16.05 17.16
N ASP A 74 16.27 16.68 17.43
CA ASP A 74 16.54 18.07 17.06
C ASP A 74 16.48 18.31 15.54
N ASN A 75 16.71 17.27 14.74
CA ASN A 75 16.59 17.32 13.29
C ASN A 75 15.14 17.22 12.76
N GLY A 76 14.16 17.02 13.65
CA GLY A 76 12.74 16.97 13.33
C GLY A 76 12.13 15.57 13.24
N LEU A 77 12.95 14.51 13.21
CA LEU A 77 12.48 13.11 13.12
C LEU A 77 11.62 12.73 14.32
N LYS A 78 10.41 12.23 14.06
CA LYS A 78 9.46 11.81 15.11
C LYS A 78 9.55 10.31 15.37
N PHE A 79 9.54 9.94 16.65
CA PHE A 79 9.42 8.57 17.12
C PHE A 79 8.16 8.41 17.97
N ILE A 80 7.45 7.30 17.76
CA ILE A 80 6.37 6.81 18.60
C ILE A 80 6.77 5.42 19.08
N VAL A 81 6.77 5.20 20.38
CA VAL A 81 7.23 3.96 21.00
C VAL A 81 6.11 3.40 21.86
N LEU A 82 5.71 2.16 21.62
CA LEU A 82 4.79 1.41 22.47
C LEU A 82 5.52 0.21 23.09
N GLU A 83 5.67 0.26 24.41
CA GLU A 83 6.31 -0.77 25.21
C GLU A 83 5.34 -1.95 25.50
N ARG A 84 5.74 -3.17 25.12
CA ARG A 84 4.99 -4.42 25.27
C ARG A 84 5.91 -5.60 25.58
N HIS A 85 5.99 -6.02 26.83
CA HIS A 85 6.84 -7.15 27.27
C HIS A 85 6.17 -8.54 27.17
N GLN A 86 5.14 -8.69 26.34
CA GLN A 86 4.39 -9.96 26.23
C GLN A 86 5.18 -11.06 25.49
N ALA A 87 6.00 -10.66 24.52
CA ALA A 87 6.89 -11.53 23.76
C ALA A 87 8.18 -10.75 23.44
N PRO A 88 9.35 -11.41 23.39
CA PRO A 88 10.65 -10.76 23.17
C PRO A 88 10.87 -10.40 21.68
N VAL A 89 9.90 -9.72 21.08
CA VAL A 89 9.85 -9.33 19.66
C VAL A 89 9.44 -7.87 19.55
N VAL A 90 10.01 -7.20 18.57
CA VAL A 90 9.77 -5.78 18.29
C VAL A 90 9.50 -5.62 16.80
N SER A 91 8.44 -4.89 16.47
CA SER A 91 8.11 -4.47 15.10
C SER A 91 8.46 -3.00 14.91
N PHE A 92 8.99 -2.72 13.74
CA PHE A 92 9.44 -1.39 13.35
C PHE A 92 8.77 -0.97 12.06
N LEU A 93 8.33 0.28 12.01
CA LEU A 93 7.84 0.89 10.78
C LEU A 93 8.43 2.29 10.63
N THR A 94 9.08 2.52 9.50
CA THR A 94 9.49 3.86 9.04
C THR A 94 8.47 4.33 8.01
N TYR A 95 7.87 5.49 8.25
CA TYR A 95 6.87 6.12 7.39
C TYR A 95 7.47 7.38 6.79
N ALA A 96 7.66 7.37 5.47
CA ALA A 96 7.96 8.55 4.70
C ALA A 96 6.64 9.16 4.22
N ASN A 97 6.36 10.40 4.64
CA ASN A 97 5.15 11.14 4.23
C ASN A 97 5.35 11.73 2.83
N VAL A 98 5.50 10.82 1.87
CA VAL A 98 5.73 11.02 0.44
C VAL A 98 5.25 9.77 -0.33
N GLY A 99 4.49 9.97 -1.40
CA GLY A 99 4.02 8.91 -2.29
C GLY A 99 3.74 9.41 -3.70
N GLY A 100 2.88 8.71 -4.44
CA GLY A 100 2.53 9.06 -5.83
C GLY A 100 1.95 10.47 -6.05
N VAL A 101 1.37 11.09 -5.02
CA VAL A 101 0.84 12.46 -5.12
C VAL A 101 1.91 13.54 -5.08
N ASP A 102 3.08 13.23 -4.53
CA ASP A 102 4.21 14.16 -4.40
C ASP A 102 5.13 14.12 -5.64
N GLU A 103 4.73 13.39 -6.69
CA GLU A 103 5.52 13.24 -7.90
C GLU A 103 5.31 14.40 -8.88
N SER A 104 6.40 14.82 -9.53
CA SER A 104 6.34 15.81 -10.61
C SER A 104 5.76 15.22 -11.91
N ASP A 105 5.12 16.08 -12.71
CA ASP A 105 4.59 15.71 -14.03
C ASP A 105 5.70 15.16 -14.94
N GLY A 106 5.43 14.05 -15.64
CA GLY A 106 6.41 13.37 -16.50
C GLY A 106 7.47 12.56 -15.75
N LYS A 107 7.36 12.47 -14.41
CA LYS A 107 8.25 11.71 -13.53
C LYS A 107 7.45 10.77 -12.62
N THR A 108 6.33 10.24 -13.12
CA THR A 108 5.47 9.36 -12.34
C THR A 108 6.14 8.02 -12.04
N GLY A 109 5.80 7.42 -10.90
CA GLY A 109 6.36 6.16 -10.41
C GLY A 109 7.70 6.30 -9.69
N ILE A 110 8.22 7.51 -9.51
CA ILE A 110 9.51 7.76 -8.87
C ILE A 110 9.52 7.40 -7.38
N ALA A 111 8.39 7.55 -6.67
CA ALA A 111 8.27 7.14 -5.29
C ALA A 111 8.41 5.61 -5.16
N HIS A 112 7.70 4.88 -6.02
CA HIS A 112 7.78 3.42 -6.11
C HIS A 112 9.17 2.95 -6.56
N PHE A 113 9.80 3.66 -7.50
CA PHE A 113 11.16 3.36 -7.93
C PHE A 113 12.15 3.50 -6.76
N LEU A 114 12.06 4.60 -5.99
CA LEU A 114 12.90 4.82 -4.84
C LEU A 114 12.70 3.74 -3.76
N GLU A 115 11.49 3.22 -3.59
CA GLU A 115 11.21 2.07 -2.73
C GLU A 115 12.09 0.87 -3.09
N HIS A 116 12.14 0.48 -4.37
CA HIS A 116 13.00 -0.62 -4.85
C HIS A 116 14.48 -0.33 -4.57
N LEU A 117 14.92 0.90 -4.85
CA LEU A 117 16.32 1.29 -4.71
C LEU A 117 16.78 1.39 -3.26
N ALA A 118 15.88 1.64 -2.32
CA ALA A 118 16.19 1.67 -0.90
C ALA A 118 16.70 0.32 -0.36
N PHE A 119 16.44 -0.78 -1.07
CA PHE A 119 16.97 -2.11 -0.73
C PHE A 119 18.33 -2.42 -1.40
N LYS A 120 18.80 -1.60 -2.33
CA LYS A 120 20.07 -1.82 -3.05
C LYS A 120 21.27 -1.37 -2.24
N GLY A 121 21.04 -0.77 -1.09
CA GLY A 121 22.04 -0.54 -0.06
C GLY A 121 22.70 0.82 -0.12
N THR A 122 23.83 0.90 0.58
CA THR A 122 24.55 2.13 0.91
C THR A 122 25.99 2.04 0.44
N THR A 123 26.83 2.99 0.84
CA THR A 123 28.28 2.90 0.61
C THR A 123 28.95 1.81 1.46
N ARG A 124 28.23 1.26 2.45
CA ARG A 124 28.71 0.21 3.38
C ARG A 124 28.02 -1.14 3.19
N ILE A 125 26.78 -1.14 2.70
CA ILE A 125 25.94 -2.34 2.52
C ILE A 125 25.58 -2.46 1.04
N GLY A 126 25.61 -3.67 0.49
CA GLY A 126 25.29 -3.96 -0.90
C GLY A 126 26.49 -3.93 -1.85
N THR A 127 27.72 -3.83 -1.32
CA THR A 127 28.94 -3.68 -2.14
C THR A 127 30.16 -4.35 -1.53
N GLN A 128 31.09 -4.80 -2.39
CA GLN A 128 32.41 -5.30 -2.03
C GLN A 128 33.41 -4.16 -1.86
N ASP A 129 33.34 -3.14 -2.72
CA ASP A 129 34.18 -1.94 -2.67
C ASP A 129 33.47 -0.76 -3.38
N TYR A 130 32.89 0.14 -2.58
CA TYR A 130 32.20 1.31 -3.13
C TYR A 130 33.14 2.27 -3.87
N LYS A 131 34.42 2.35 -3.50
CA LYS A 131 35.36 3.26 -4.16
C LYS A 131 35.65 2.82 -5.59
N ALA A 132 35.73 1.50 -5.81
CA ALA A 132 35.83 0.92 -7.15
C ALA A 132 34.50 0.93 -7.91
N GLU A 133 33.38 0.79 -7.21
CA GLU A 133 32.05 0.75 -7.81
C GLU A 133 31.58 2.12 -8.33
N LYS A 134 31.77 3.18 -7.54
CA LYS A 134 31.29 4.54 -7.84
C LYS A 134 31.62 5.03 -9.28
N PRO A 135 32.88 4.99 -9.77
CA PRO A 135 33.18 5.47 -11.12
C PRO A 135 32.50 4.64 -12.22
N LEU A 136 32.20 3.36 -11.98
CA LEU A 136 31.44 2.54 -12.93
C LEU A 136 29.97 2.99 -12.98
N LEU A 137 29.36 3.29 -11.83
CA LEU A 137 27.98 3.78 -11.76
C LEU A 137 27.83 5.16 -12.43
N GLU A 138 28.81 6.05 -12.26
CA GLU A 138 28.86 7.34 -12.94
C GLU A 138 29.00 7.16 -14.47
N LYS A 139 29.88 6.23 -14.89
CA LYS A 139 30.06 5.91 -16.30
C LYS A 139 28.80 5.32 -16.95
N LEU A 140 28.04 4.49 -16.23
CA LEU A 140 26.75 3.99 -16.72
C LEU A 140 25.76 5.11 -17.04
N GLN A 141 25.67 6.12 -16.17
CA GLN A 141 24.80 7.27 -16.43
C GLN A 141 25.26 8.10 -17.64
N GLN A 142 26.56 8.33 -17.76
CA GLN A 142 27.13 9.02 -18.91
C GLN A 142 26.81 8.28 -20.21
N LEU A 143 27.00 6.95 -20.23
CA LEU A 143 26.68 6.11 -21.37
C LEU A 143 25.18 6.12 -21.69
N ASP A 144 24.28 6.04 -20.70
CA ASP A 144 22.83 6.15 -20.92
C ASP A 144 22.45 7.47 -21.58
N THR A 145 23.06 8.58 -21.15
CA THR A 145 22.83 9.90 -21.72
C THR A 145 23.33 9.97 -23.18
N GLN A 146 24.54 9.46 -23.44
CA GLN A 146 25.08 9.37 -24.80
C GLN A 146 24.24 8.48 -25.71
N ILE A 147 23.74 7.34 -25.21
CA ILE A 147 22.85 6.44 -25.94
C ILE A 147 21.55 7.16 -26.32
N LYS A 148 20.95 7.91 -25.39
CA LYS A 148 19.73 8.69 -25.65
C LYS A 148 19.96 9.76 -26.70
N THR A 149 21.06 10.52 -26.62
CA THR A 149 21.42 11.53 -27.62
C THR A 149 21.67 10.89 -28.98
N ALA A 150 22.46 9.81 -29.06
CA ALA A 150 22.73 9.12 -30.32
C ALA A 150 21.46 8.52 -30.96
N LYS A 151 20.51 8.04 -30.14
CA LYS A 151 19.18 7.59 -30.60
C LYS A 151 18.37 8.75 -31.20
N ALA A 152 18.36 9.91 -30.53
CA ALA A 152 17.67 11.11 -31.03
C ALA A 152 18.28 11.62 -32.35
N ASP A 153 19.60 11.53 -32.49
CA ASP A 153 20.34 11.93 -33.71
C ASP A 153 20.26 10.87 -34.84
N GLY A 154 19.65 9.71 -34.61
CA GLY A 154 19.57 8.62 -35.60
C GLY A 154 20.90 7.90 -35.89
N LYS A 155 21.91 8.04 -35.02
CA LYS A 155 23.26 7.46 -35.20
C LYS A 155 23.33 5.99 -34.77
N LYS A 156 22.74 5.09 -35.57
CA LYS A 156 22.55 3.65 -35.24
C LYS A 156 23.85 2.90 -34.87
N ASP A 157 24.95 3.15 -35.58
CA ASP A 157 26.23 2.47 -35.31
C ASP A 157 26.83 2.92 -33.98
N GLU A 158 26.71 4.22 -33.68
CA GLU A 158 27.13 4.79 -32.40
C GLU A 158 26.30 4.23 -31.23
N VAL A 159 24.98 4.13 -31.40
CA VAL A 159 24.08 3.49 -30.41
C VAL A 159 24.52 2.07 -30.14
N THR A 160 24.76 1.27 -31.17
CA THR A 160 25.16 -0.14 -31.02
C THR A 160 26.47 -0.27 -30.24
N ARG A 161 27.46 0.60 -30.54
CA ARG A 161 28.74 0.65 -29.82
C ARG A 161 28.56 1.04 -28.35
N LEU A 162 27.80 2.11 -28.08
CA LEU A 162 27.57 2.62 -26.73
C LEU A 162 26.79 1.61 -25.87
N GLU A 163 25.79 0.92 -26.45
CA GLU A 163 25.03 -0.13 -25.74
C GLU A 163 25.91 -1.33 -25.40
N ALA A 164 26.87 -1.69 -26.26
CA ALA A 164 27.85 -2.74 -25.96
C ALA A 164 28.78 -2.33 -24.81
N GLU A 165 29.28 -1.08 -24.83
CA GLU A 165 30.09 -0.54 -23.73
C GLU A 165 29.30 -0.47 -22.42
N PHE A 166 28.04 -0.02 -22.48
CA PHE A 166 27.14 0.03 -21.33
C PHE A 166 27.01 -1.34 -20.67
N LYS A 167 26.71 -2.40 -21.44
CA LYS A 167 26.59 -3.77 -20.91
C LYS A 167 27.89 -4.28 -20.29
N GLN A 168 29.04 -3.92 -20.86
CA GLN A 168 30.34 -4.27 -20.30
C GLN A 168 30.56 -3.59 -18.94
N VAL A 169 30.32 -2.28 -18.85
CA VAL A 169 30.45 -1.52 -17.60
C VAL A 169 29.45 -2.01 -16.56
N GLU A 170 28.22 -2.34 -16.96
CA GLU A 170 27.19 -2.87 -16.07
C GLU A 170 27.59 -4.23 -15.49
N SER A 171 28.17 -5.11 -16.31
CA SER A 171 28.71 -6.38 -15.85
C SER A 171 29.88 -6.19 -14.86
N GLN A 172 30.76 -5.21 -15.10
CA GLN A 172 31.85 -4.89 -14.17
C GLN A 172 31.32 -4.36 -12.84
N ALA A 173 30.37 -3.42 -12.86
CA ALA A 173 29.73 -2.91 -11.65
C ALA A 173 29.01 -4.04 -10.88
N GLY A 174 28.29 -4.91 -11.60
CA GLY A 174 27.57 -6.04 -11.01
C GLY A 174 28.44 -7.04 -10.26
N LYS A 175 29.74 -7.15 -10.59
CA LYS A 175 30.70 -8.00 -9.85
C LYS A 175 31.04 -7.46 -8.46
N LEU A 176 30.90 -6.14 -8.26
CA LEU A 176 31.14 -5.48 -6.98
C LEU A 176 29.89 -5.45 -6.11
N VAL A 177 28.70 -5.66 -6.67
CA VAL A 177 27.43 -5.67 -5.92
C VAL A 177 27.31 -6.94 -5.09
N LYS A 178 26.96 -6.78 -3.81
CA LYS A 178 26.52 -7.88 -2.96
C LYS A 178 25.00 -7.93 -2.95
N GLN A 179 24.46 -8.83 -3.76
CA GLN A 179 23.02 -8.98 -3.95
C GLN A 179 22.30 -9.28 -2.63
N ASN A 180 21.25 -8.49 -2.34
CA ASN A 180 20.39 -8.65 -1.18
C ASN A 180 21.13 -8.72 0.18
N GLU A 181 22.27 -8.02 0.34
CA GLU A 181 23.05 -8.08 1.59
C GLU A 181 22.24 -7.59 2.80
N LEU A 182 21.41 -6.55 2.65
CA LEU A 182 20.51 -6.08 3.71
C LEU A 182 19.54 -7.18 4.15
N GLY A 183 18.86 -7.84 3.21
CA GLY A 183 17.94 -8.93 3.50
C GLY A 183 18.64 -10.10 4.19
N GLN A 184 19.83 -10.47 3.72
CA GLN A 184 20.63 -11.53 4.34
C GLN A 184 21.03 -11.19 5.78
N ILE A 185 21.44 -9.95 6.07
CA ILE A 185 21.75 -9.52 7.45
C ILE A 185 20.49 -9.63 8.34
N VAL A 186 19.34 -9.20 7.83
CA VAL A 186 18.06 -9.26 8.57
C VAL A 186 17.68 -10.71 8.85
N GLU A 187 17.67 -11.57 7.84
CA GLU A 187 17.32 -13.00 7.97
C GLU A 187 18.26 -13.73 8.93
N GLN A 188 19.58 -13.55 8.78
CA GLN A 188 20.58 -14.18 9.66
C GLN A 188 20.47 -13.71 11.12
N ALA A 189 20.00 -12.49 11.34
CA ALA A 189 19.75 -11.97 12.69
C ALA A 189 18.38 -12.38 13.27
N GLY A 190 17.61 -13.21 12.56
CA GLY A 190 16.28 -13.69 12.96
C GLY A 190 15.15 -12.69 12.67
N GLY A 191 15.39 -11.70 11.82
CA GLY A 191 14.39 -10.74 11.40
C GLY A 191 13.37 -11.35 10.44
N VAL A 192 12.14 -10.88 10.52
CA VAL A 192 11.02 -11.39 9.71
C VAL A 192 10.21 -10.24 9.13
N GLY A 193 9.62 -10.49 7.96
CA GLY A 193 8.71 -9.54 7.31
C GLY A 193 9.39 -8.27 6.79
N LEU A 194 10.67 -8.34 6.39
CA LEU A 194 11.34 -7.26 5.65
C LEU A 194 10.61 -6.97 4.36
N ASN A 195 9.95 -5.82 4.35
CA ASN A 195 9.19 -5.38 3.20
C ASN A 195 9.04 -3.85 3.19
N ALA A 196 8.54 -3.36 2.06
CA ALA A 196 8.07 -2.00 1.93
C ALA A 196 6.78 -1.96 1.12
N ASN A 197 6.12 -0.81 1.14
CA ASN A 197 5.12 -0.49 0.14
C ASN A 197 5.09 1.01 -0.12
N THR A 198 4.75 1.35 -1.36
CA THR A 198 4.43 2.69 -1.78
C THR A 198 2.93 2.79 -2.09
N SER A 199 2.30 3.84 -1.57
CA SER A 199 0.93 4.21 -1.89
C SER A 199 0.90 5.55 -2.62
N THR A 200 -0.30 6.05 -2.88
CA THR A 200 -0.49 7.41 -3.40
C THR A 200 0.04 8.47 -2.44
N GLU A 201 0.16 8.22 -1.13
CA GLU A 201 0.42 9.26 -0.13
C GLU A 201 1.65 9.01 0.75
N ALA A 202 2.20 7.80 0.70
CA ALA A 202 3.21 7.36 1.64
C ALA A 202 4.08 6.24 1.09
N THR A 203 5.31 6.18 1.58
CA THR A 203 6.21 5.04 1.40
C THR A 203 6.57 4.51 2.78
N ARG A 204 6.39 3.20 3.00
CA ARG A 204 6.54 2.57 4.31
C ARG A 204 7.51 1.42 4.24
N TYR A 205 8.43 1.36 5.20
CA TYR A 205 9.41 0.29 5.33
C TYR A 205 9.23 -0.37 6.68
N PHE A 206 9.12 -1.69 6.71
CA PHE A 206 8.76 -2.38 7.94
C PHE A 206 9.30 -3.80 8.02
N TYR A 207 9.64 -4.20 9.25
CA TYR A 207 10.11 -5.53 9.61
C TYR A 207 10.08 -5.69 11.12
N SER A 208 10.24 -6.93 11.57
CA SER A 208 10.33 -7.26 12.99
C SER A 208 11.62 -8.00 13.30
N PHE A 209 12.09 -7.85 14.54
CA PHE A 209 13.24 -8.58 15.07
C PHE A 209 12.95 -9.12 16.48
N PRO A 210 13.74 -10.10 16.95
CA PRO A 210 13.92 -10.34 18.38
C PRO A 210 14.38 -9.06 19.10
N ALA A 211 13.92 -8.84 20.33
CA ALA A 211 14.14 -7.59 21.08
C ALA A 211 15.62 -7.21 21.26
N ASN A 212 16.51 -8.21 21.38
CA ASN A 212 17.96 -8.00 21.51
C ASN A 212 18.64 -7.49 20.23
N LYS A 213 17.92 -7.31 19.11
CA LYS A 213 18.43 -6.76 17.85
C LYS A 213 17.98 -5.31 17.59
N LEU A 214 17.42 -4.63 18.58
CA LEU A 214 17.01 -3.22 18.47
C LEU A 214 18.12 -2.32 17.90
N GLU A 215 19.35 -2.44 18.39
CA GLU A 215 20.48 -1.62 17.93
C GLU A 215 20.91 -1.96 16.50
N LEU A 216 20.82 -3.24 16.09
CA LEU A 216 21.04 -3.64 14.71
C LEU A 216 20.01 -2.98 13.78
N TRP A 217 18.73 -2.98 14.16
CA TRP A 217 17.70 -2.27 13.42
C TRP A 217 18.00 -0.78 13.29
N MET A 218 18.37 -0.11 14.40
CA MET A 218 18.74 1.30 14.42
C MET A 218 19.89 1.59 13.45
N SER A 219 20.89 0.71 13.40
CA SER A 219 22.00 0.81 12.46
C SER A 219 21.56 0.65 11.01
N LEU A 220 20.82 -0.40 10.68
CA LEU A 220 20.42 -0.70 9.29
C LEU A 220 19.47 0.36 8.74
N GLU A 221 18.45 0.73 9.50
CA GLU A 221 17.42 1.66 9.07
C GLU A 221 17.95 3.09 8.95
N SER A 222 18.84 3.51 9.88
CA SER A 222 19.47 4.83 9.78
C SER A 222 20.46 4.92 8.62
N GLU A 223 21.22 3.88 8.31
CA GLU A 223 22.11 3.92 7.15
C GLU A 223 21.33 3.98 5.83
N ARG A 224 20.18 3.30 5.74
CA ARG A 224 19.33 3.24 4.53
C ARG A 224 18.97 4.61 3.97
N PHE A 225 18.71 5.59 4.84
CA PHE A 225 18.36 6.96 4.42
C PHE A 225 19.43 8.00 4.74
N LEU A 226 20.58 7.61 5.30
CA LEU A 226 21.69 8.53 5.53
C LEU A 226 22.64 8.60 4.33
N ASP A 227 22.91 7.45 3.70
CA ASP A 227 23.89 7.35 2.61
C ASP A 227 23.49 6.28 1.56
N PRO A 228 22.29 6.37 0.94
CA PRO A 228 21.86 5.42 -0.07
C PRO A 228 22.67 5.56 -1.37
N VAL A 229 22.93 4.44 -2.03
CA VAL A 229 23.57 4.43 -3.37
C VAL A 229 22.49 4.19 -4.43
N ILE A 230 21.70 5.23 -4.73
CA ILE A 230 20.54 5.19 -5.65
C ILE A 230 20.92 4.70 -7.06
N ARG A 231 22.16 4.95 -7.48
CA ARG A 231 22.69 4.58 -8.80
C ARG A 231 22.93 3.09 -8.95
N ARG A 232 23.09 2.36 -7.84
CA ARG A 232 23.36 0.93 -7.85
C ARG A 232 22.12 0.20 -8.35
N GLU A 233 22.31 -0.62 -9.37
CA GLU A 233 21.24 -1.42 -9.99
C GLU A 233 20.05 -0.64 -10.56
N PHE A 234 20.16 0.69 -10.69
CA PHE A 234 19.11 1.54 -11.22
C PHE A 234 18.51 1.03 -12.54
N TYR A 235 19.36 0.67 -13.51
CA TYR A 235 18.90 0.22 -14.83
C TYR A 235 18.25 -1.16 -14.80
N LYS A 236 18.75 -2.07 -13.97
CA LYS A 236 18.13 -3.38 -13.76
C LYS A 236 16.77 -3.24 -13.09
N GLU A 237 16.68 -2.41 -12.05
CA GLU A 237 15.41 -2.16 -11.35
C GLU A 237 14.40 -1.46 -12.23
N LYS A 238 14.85 -0.57 -13.14
CA LYS A 238 13.96 0.00 -14.15
C LYS A 238 13.26 -1.09 -14.96
N ASP A 239 14.01 -2.07 -15.46
CA ASP A 239 13.44 -3.16 -16.25
C ASP A 239 12.51 -4.06 -15.40
N VAL A 240 12.86 -4.31 -14.13
CA VAL A 240 12.00 -5.05 -13.18
C VAL A 240 10.66 -4.32 -12.98
N ILE A 241 10.70 -3.00 -12.75
CA ILE A 241 9.49 -2.17 -12.54
C ILE A 241 8.64 -2.12 -13.82
N LEU A 242 9.27 -2.06 -15.00
CA LEU A 242 8.54 -2.10 -16.28
C LEU A 242 7.84 -3.44 -16.49
N GLU A 243 8.49 -4.56 -16.16
CA GLU A 243 7.84 -5.88 -16.20
C GLU A 243 6.75 -6.02 -15.14
N GLU A 244 6.94 -5.45 -13.95
CA GLU A 244 5.89 -5.40 -12.93
C GLU A 244 4.66 -4.60 -13.44
N ARG A 245 4.86 -3.42 -14.03
CA ARG A 245 3.79 -2.64 -14.65
C ARG A 245 3.08 -3.44 -15.72
N ARG A 246 3.84 -4.13 -16.56
CA ARG A 246 3.29 -5.00 -17.60
C ARG A 246 2.43 -6.11 -17.02
N LEU A 247 2.86 -6.76 -15.94
CA LEU A 247 2.10 -7.83 -15.28
C LEU A 247 0.86 -7.31 -14.53
N ARG A 248 1.00 -6.24 -13.74
CA ARG A 248 -0.05 -5.75 -12.83
C ARG A 248 -1.08 -4.86 -13.53
N VAL A 249 -0.70 -4.17 -14.60
CA VAL A 249 -1.54 -3.21 -15.30
C VAL A 249 -1.83 -3.66 -16.71
N GLU A 250 -0.81 -3.79 -17.57
CA GLU A 250 -1.03 -3.95 -19.02
C GLU A 250 -1.61 -5.32 -19.38
N ASN A 251 -1.17 -6.38 -18.71
CA ASN A 251 -1.69 -7.74 -18.91
C ASN A 251 -2.86 -8.08 -17.98
N SER A 252 -3.33 -7.12 -17.19
CA SER A 252 -4.44 -7.31 -16.24
C SER A 252 -5.66 -6.49 -16.68
N PRO A 253 -6.77 -7.13 -17.11
CA PRO A 253 -8.00 -6.41 -17.46
C PRO A 253 -8.51 -5.52 -16.32
N ILE A 254 -8.36 -5.96 -15.08
CA ILE A 254 -8.71 -5.19 -13.89
C ILE A 254 -7.76 -4.01 -13.68
N GLY A 255 -6.44 -4.24 -13.86
CA GLY A 255 -5.44 -3.18 -13.77
C GLY A 255 -5.70 -2.05 -14.77
N GLN A 256 -5.92 -2.39 -16.04
CA GLN A 256 -6.29 -1.40 -17.08
C GLN A 256 -7.60 -0.67 -16.77
N MET A 257 -8.61 -1.41 -16.30
CA MET A 257 -9.91 -0.83 -15.96
C MET A 257 -9.79 0.15 -14.80
N VAL A 258 -9.07 -0.20 -13.73
CA VAL A 258 -8.87 0.65 -12.55
C VAL A 258 -8.08 1.91 -12.92
N GLU A 259 -7.01 1.81 -13.72
CA GLU A 259 -6.24 2.97 -14.17
C GLU A 259 -7.13 3.95 -14.96
N LYS A 260 -7.93 3.44 -15.89
CA LYS A 260 -8.89 4.25 -16.68
C LYS A 260 -10.01 4.83 -15.83
N PHE A 261 -10.51 4.08 -14.86
CA PHE A 261 -11.56 4.52 -13.93
C PHE A 261 -11.07 5.70 -13.08
N ILE A 262 -9.90 5.57 -12.46
CA ILE A 262 -9.29 6.62 -11.63
C ILE A 262 -9.02 7.88 -12.47
N ALA A 263 -8.45 7.71 -13.69
CA ALA A 263 -8.21 8.82 -14.61
C ALA A 263 -9.50 9.53 -15.06
N THR A 264 -10.65 8.84 -15.02
CA THR A 264 -11.97 9.42 -15.30
C THR A 264 -12.56 10.13 -14.08
N ALA A 265 -12.33 9.59 -12.88
CA ALA A 265 -12.82 10.14 -11.62
C ALA A 265 -12.14 11.46 -11.26
N TYR A 266 -10.82 11.59 -11.49
CA TYR A 266 -10.05 12.78 -11.14
C TYR A 266 -9.54 13.52 -12.39
N LYS A 267 -9.79 14.82 -12.49
CA LYS A 267 -9.31 15.67 -13.60
C LYS A 267 -7.94 16.28 -13.31
N VAL A 268 -7.77 16.81 -12.10
CA VAL A 268 -6.59 17.60 -11.72
C VAL A 268 -5.80 16.99 -10.57
N HIS A 269 -6.47 16.37 -9.59
CA HIS A 269 -5.77 15.86 -8.40
C HIS A 269 -4.81 14.70 -8.78
N PRO A 270 -3.59 14.65 -8.21
CA PRO A 270 -2.59 13.62 -8.56
C PRO A 270 -3.02 12.18 -8.29
N TYR A 271 -4.06 11.96 -7.48
CA TYR A 271 -4.73 10.65 -7.35
C TYR A 271 -5.15 10.02 -8.69
N LYS A 272 -5.27 10.81 -9.76
CA LYS A 272 -5.52 10.28 -11.10
C LYS A 272 -4.40 9.38 -11.65
N ARG A 273 -3.21 9.43 -11.06
CA ARG A 273 -1.99 8.77 -11.54
C ARG A 273 -1.83 7.38 -10.91
N PRO A 274 -1.37 6.38 -11.68
CA PRO A 274 -1.02 5.09 -11.11
C PRO A 274 0.25 5.21 -10.26
N VAL A 275 0.27 4.60 -9.07
CA VAL A 275 1.43 4.64 -8.14
C VAL A 275 2.70 4.07 -8.77
N ILE A 276 2.56 3.05 -9.64
CA ILE A 276 3.71 2.46 -10.36
C ILE A 276 4.28 3.40 -11.43
N GLY A 277 3.57 4.46 -11.80
CA GLY A 277 3.94 5.38 -12.88
C GLY A 277 3.51 4.93 -14.27
N TYR A 278 3.54 5.86 -15.22
CA TYR A 278 3.30 5.58 -16.64
C TYR A 278 4.56 4.98 -17.29
N ASP A 279 4.40 4.05 -18.23
CA ASP A 279 5.53 3.37 -18.91
C ASP A 279 6.57 4.35 -19.46
N GLN A 280 6.11 5.38 -20.17
CA GLN A 280 7.01 6.37 -20.78
C GLN A 280 7.77 7.19 -19.73
N ASP A 281 7.14 7.51 -18.60
CA ASP A 281 7.78 8.26 -17.51
C ASP A 281 8.87 7.40 -16.87
N ILE A 282 8.57 6.13 -16.56
CA ILE A 282 9.52 5.17 -15.97
C ILE A 282 10.75 4.99 -16.87
N ARG A 283 10.53 4.84 -18.20
CA ARG A 283 11.64 4.74 -19.17
C ARG A 283 12.52 6.00 -19.15
N ASN A 284 11.90 7.16 -19.02
CA ASN A 284 12.56 8.46 -19.04
C ASN A 284 13.24 8.86 -17.72
N LEU A 285 12.94 8.19 -16.61
CA LEU A 285 13.60 8.45 -15.31
C LEU A 285 15.11 8.27 -15.40
N THR A 286 15.83 9.11 -14.68
CA THR A 286 17.29 9.07 -14.52
C THR A 286 17.67 8.87 -13.05
N PRO A 287 18.90 8.40 -12.75
CA PRO A 287 19.36 8.32 -11.38
C PRO A 287 19.30 9.67 -10.63
N ASP A 288 19.54 10.78 -11.35
CA ASP A 288 19.49 12.12 -10.76
C ASP A 288 18.07 12.56 -10.42
N ASP A 289 17.06 12.18 -11.23
CA ASP A 289 15.66 12.42 -10.87
C ASP A 289 15.34 11.78 -9.51
N VAL A 290 15.73 10.50 -9.34
CA VAL A 290 15.46 9.76 -8.10
C VAL A 290 16.26 10.32 -6.93
N GLN A 291 17.51 10.72 -7.14
CA GLN A 291 18.33 11.38 -6.12
C GLN A 291 17.71 12.70 -5.68
N ASN A 292 17.25 13.54 -6.62
CA ASN A 292 16.61 14.81 -6.31
C ASN A 292 15.30 14.61 -5.53
N PHE A 293 14.51 13.59 -5.90
CA PHE A 293 13.31 13.21 -5.16
C PHE A 293 13.64 12.76 -3.73
N PHE A 294 14.64 11.89 -3.57
CA PHE A 294 15.13 11.46 -2.26
C PHE A 294 15.58 12.66 -1.42
N ASP A 295 16.46 13.52 -1.93
CA ASP A 295 17.00 14.68 -1.22
C ASP A 295 15.92 15.70 -0.82
N THR A 296 14.82 15.76 -1.57
CA THR A 296 13.70 16.67 -1.33
C THR A 296 12.74 16.13 -0.27
N HIS A 297 12.39 14.84 -0.35
CA HIS A 297 11.30 14.27 0.44
C HIS A 297 11.75 13.41 1.61
N TYR A 298 12.91 12.75 1.55
CA TYR A 298 13.43 11.87 2.60
C TYR A 298 14.24 12.66 3.64
N VAL A 299 13.68 13.78 4.09
CA VAL A 299 14.25 14.63 5.14
C VAL A 299 13.72 14.22 6.52
N PRO A 300 14.50 14.36 7.61
CA PRO A 300 14.11 13.87 8.92
C PRO A 300 12.75 14.40 9.40
N SER A 301 12.42 15.66 9.11
CA SER A 301 11.13 16.27 9.48
C SER A 301 9.92 15.73 8.71
N ASN A 302 10.15 14.99 7.62
CA ASN A 302 9.11 14.33 6.82
C ASN A 302 9.00 12.82 7.09
N LEU A 303 9.85 12.28 7.97
CA LEU A 303 9.86 10.88 8.36
C LEU A 303 9.27 10.74 9.78
N ALA A 304 8.58 9.63 10.01
CA ALA A 304 8.11 9.23 11.33
C ALA A 304 8.35 7.73 11.53
N ILE A 305 8.75 7.34 12.73
CA ILE A 305 9.09 5.95 13.07
C ILE A 305 8.22 5.49 14.24
N ALA A 306 7.69 4.27 14.12
CA ALA A 306 7.01 3.59 15.19
C ALA A 306 7.75 2.32 15.57
N ILE A 307 7.94 2.12 16.87
CA ILE A 307 8.59 0.96 17.47
C ILE A 307 7.63 0.36 18.48
N VAL A 308 7.17 -0.86 18.22
CA VAL A 308 6.15 -1.52 19.03
C VAL A 308 6.62 -2.92 19.42
N GLY A 309 6.72 -3.19 20.73
CA GLY A 309 7.14 -4.49 21.24
C GLY A 309 7.93 -4.41 22.54
N ASP A 310 8.75 -5.43 22.79
CA ASP A 310 9.58 -5.53 24.00
C ASP A 310 10.79 -4.58 23.92
N VAL A 311 10.57 -3.31 24.24
CA VAL A 311 11.59 -2.24 24.22
C VAL A 311 11.43 -1.30 25.39
N ASN A 312 12.54 -0.72 25.84
CA ASN A 312 12.53 0.39 26.79
C ASN A 312 12.57 1.75 26.05
N PRO A 313 11.58 2.65 26.23
CA PRO A 313 11.54 3.94 25.53
C PRO A 313 12.77 4.85 25.76
N THR A 314 13.40 4.78 26.93
CA THR A 314 14.60 5.56 27.24
C THR A 314 15.80 5.07 26.44
N GLN A 315 15.95 3.74 26.32
CA GLN A 315 16.98 3.13 25.47
C GLN A 315 16.75 3.46 24.00
N VAL A 316 15.49 3.37 23.53
CA VAL A 316 15.11 3.74 22.17
C VAL A 316 15.50 5.18 21.87
N LYS A 317 15.21 6.13 22.77
CA LYS A 317 15.58 7.54 22.59
C LYS A 317 17.08 7.75 22.48
N LYS A 318 17.88 7.09 23.32
CA LYS A 318 19.35 7.15 23.27
C LYS A 318 19.90 6.61 21.94
N LEU A 319 19.39 5.47 21.48
CA LEU A 319 19.79 4.89 20.19
C LEU A 319 19.35 5.77 19.03
N ALA A 320 18.13 6.31 19.07
CA ALA A 320 17.62 7.23 18.06
C ALA A 320 18.52 8.47 17.91
N GLN A 321 18.97 9.06 19.02
CA GLN A 321 19.94 10.17 19.01
C GLN A 321 21.28 9.76 18.40
N THR A 322 21.78 8.56 18.72
CA THR A 322 23.07 8.05 18.22
C THR A 322 23.05 7.80 16.72
N TYR A 323 22.00 7.11 16.22
CA TYR A 323 21.93 6.62 14.84
C TYR A 323 21.27 7.61 13.89
N PHE A 324 20.13 8.20 14.29
CA PHE A 324 19.36 9.11 13.44
C PHE A 324 19.65 10.59 13.72
N GLY A 325 20.24 10.94 14.86
CA GLY A 325 20.69 12.31 15.15
C GLY A 325 21.77 12.82 14.19
N ARG A 326 22.42 11.91 13.44
CA ARG A 326 23.43 12.21 12.42
C ARG A 326 22.87 12.93 11.19
N TYR A 327 21.56 12.83 10.95
CA TYR A 327 20.95 13.41 9.76
C TYR A 327 20.93 14.93 9.86
N LYS A 328 21.24 15.60 8.75
CA LYS A 328 21.11 17.04 8.65
C LYS A 328 19.64 17.44 8.77
N ALA A 329 19.36 18.38 9.67
CA ALA A 329 18.04 18.98 9.76
C ALA A 329 17.69 19.69 8.44
N LYS A 330 16.54 19.35 7.88
CA LYS A 330 15.96 20.00 6.70
C LYS A 330 14.45 20.00 6.85
N THR A 331 13.81 21.12 6.50
CA THR A 331 12.36 21.26 6.54
C THR A 331 11.74 20.49 5.37
N LYS A 332 10.63 19.80 5.63
CA LYS A 332 9.81 19.17 4.60
C LYS A 332 9.46 20.20 3.52
N ALA A 333 9.59 19.81 2.24
CA ALA A 333 9.06 20.58 1.13
C ALA A 333 7.53 20.69 1.24
N VAL A 334 6.99 21.90 1.13
CA VAL A 334 5.54 22.12 1.12
C VAL A 334 5.09 22.11 -0.34
N GLU A 335 4.57 20.98 -0.79
CA GLU A 335 3.96 20.87 -2.12
C GLU A 335 2.50 21.29 -2.07
N GLN A 336 2.12 22.16 -3.02
CA GLN A 336 0.72 22.56 -3.20
C GLN A 336 0.03 21.52 -4.07
N ILE A 337 -0.55 20.51 -3.44
CA ILE A 337 -1.35 19.50 -4.14
C ILE A 337 -2.66 20.15 -4.58
N PRO A 338 -2.99 20.12 -5.88
CA PRO A 338 -4.20 20.75 -6.39
C PRO A 338 -5.44 19.99 -5.91
N VAL A 339 -6.43 20.72 -5.42
CA VAL A 339 -7.72 20.14 -4.98
C VAL A 339 -8.57 19.77 -6.20
N GLU A 340 -9.18 18.58 -6.19
CA GLU A 340 -10.10 18.17 -7.25
C GLU A 340 -11.36 19.07 -7.25
N PRO A 341 -11.75 19.68 -8.38
CA PRO A 341 -12.98 20.44 -8.46
C PRO A 341 -14.20 19.52 -8.28
N PRO A 342 -15.27 20.00 -7.62
CA PRO A 342 -16.49 19.22 -7.45
C PRO A 342 -17.03 18.69 -8.79
N GLN A 343 -17.32 17.39 -8.81
CA GLN A 343 -17.96 16.77 -9.96
C GLN A 343 -19.43 17.22 -10.04
N LYS A 344 -19.89 17.58 -11.25
CA LYS A 344 -21.25 18.10 -11.49
C LYS A 344 -22.14 17.18 -12.31
N GLN A 345 -21.58 16.15 -12.94
CA GLN A 345 -22.29 15.23 -13.82
C GLN A 345 -21.70 13.83 -13.69
N THR A 346 -22.49 12.80 -13.97
CA THR A 346 -21.97 11.42 -14.02
C THR A 346 -20.88 11.32 -15.08
N ARG A 347 -19.81 10.59 -14.77
CA ARG A 347 -18.75 10.24 -15.70
C ARG A 347 -18.76 8.72 -15.89
N GLU A 348 -18.45 8.26 -17.09
CA GLU A 348 -18.46 6.83 -17.41
C GLU A 348 -17.27 6.49 -18.29
N VAL A 349 -16.69 5.31 -18.04
CA VAL A 349 -15.68 4.71 -18.89
C VAL A 349 -16.00 3.23 -19.08
N THR A 350 -16.01 2.81 -20.35
CA THR A 350 -16.27 1.42 -20.74
C THR A 350 -15.06 0.85 -21.45
N VAL A 351 -14.65 -0.34 -21.05
CA VAL A 351 -13.48 -1.04 -21.57
C VAL A 351 -13.90 -2.45 -21.99
N GLN A 352 -13.54 -2.85 -23.20
CA GLN A 352 -13.80 -4.21 -23.71
C GLN A 352 -12.49 -5.00 -23.75
N LEU A 353 -12.37 -6.02 -22.90
CA LEU A 353 -11.18 -6.88 -22.80
C LEU A 353 -11.60 -8.35 -22.62
N PRO A 354 -10.74 -9.32 -22.99
CA PRO A 354 -11.02 -10.74 -22.78
C PRO A 354 -11.00 -11.07 -21.28
N SER A 355 -12.13 -10.85 -20.61
CA SER A 355 -12.30 -10.97 -19.16
C SER A 355 -13.77 -11.14 -18.79
N GLN A 356 -14.04 -11.63 -17.58
CA GLN A 356 -15.40 -11.59 -17.03
C GLN A 356 -15.86 -10.13 -16.88
N PRO A 357 -17.16 -9.82 -17.05
CA PRO A 357 -17.64 -8.45 -16.89
C PRO A 357 -17.55 -7.97 -15.44
N TRP A 358 -17.11 -6.73 -15.25
CA TRP A 358 -17.08 -6.05 -13.94
C TRP A 358 -17.81 -4.73 -14.02
N TYR A 359 -18.53 -4.43 -12.95
CA TYR A 359 -19.11 -3.12 -12.69
C TYR A 359 -18.33 -2.41 -11.59
N LEU A 360 -17.95 -1.16 -11.82
CA LEU A 360 -17.26 -0.29 -10.87
C LEU A 360 -18.06 1.01 -10.71
N GLU A 361 -18.15 1.52 -9.49
CA GLU A 361 -18.84 2.78 -9.20
C GLU A 361 -18.15 3.52 -8.06
N GLY A 362 -17.87 4.81 -8.22
CA GLY A 362 -17.22 5.62 -7.20
C GLY A 362 -17.86 6.98 -7.02
N TYR A 363 -17.79 7.47 -5.77
CA TYR A 363 -18.32 8.78 -5.38
C TYR A 363 -17.28 9.54 -4.58
N HIS A 364 -17.08 10.83 -4.89
CA HIS A 364 -16.12 11.61 -4.11
C HIS A 364 -16.61 11.82 -2.67
N ARG A 365 -15.72 11.58 -1.72
CA ARG A 365 -15.89 11.83 -0.29
C ARG A 365 -14.73 12.71 0.23
N PRO A 366 -14.93 13.43 1.34
CA PRO A 366 -13.86 14.19 1.99
C PRO A 366 -12.71 13.30 2.51
N ALA A 367 -11.62 13.96 2.90
CA ALA A 367 -10.46 13.34 3.55
C ALA A 367 -10.78 12.71 4.91
N ILE A 368 -9.86 11.88 5.41
CA ILE A 368 -9.93 11.22 6.73
C ILE A 368 -10.09 12.19 7.92
N THR A 369 -9.66 13.45 7.77
CA THR A 369 -9.79 14.50 8.79
C THR A 369 -11.18 15.11 8.89
N HIS A 370 -12.10 14.74 7.98
CA HIS A 370 -13.46 15.26 8.00
C HIS A 370 -14.27 14.67 9.18
N PRO A 371 -15.12 15.46 9.87
CA PRO A 371 -15.92 14.97 11.01
C PRO A 371 -16.80 13.76 10.69
N ASP A 372 -17.31 13.68 9.46
CA ASP A 372 -18.13 12.54 9.01
C ASP A 372 -17.31 11.29 8.60
N ASN A 373 -15.99 11.25 8.81
CA ASN A 373 -15.17 10.09 8.44
C ASN A 373 -15.72 8.78 9.02
N ALA A 374 -16.08 8.76 10.31
CA ALA A 374 -16.70 7.59 10.94
C ALA A 374 -18.02 7.17 10.28
N VAL A 375 -18.83 8.13 9.81
CA VAL A 375 -20.09 7.84 9.10
C VAL A 375 -19.80 7.16 7.76
N TYR A 376 -18.79 7.64 7.02
CA TYR A 376 -18.36 7.01 5.76
C TYR A 376 -17.81 5.60 5.95
N GLU A 377 -17.04 5.35 7.02
CA GLU A 377 -16.58 3.99 7.34
C GLU A 377 -17.76 3.07 7.63
N ILE A 378 -18.73 3.52 8.44
CA ILE A 378 -19.93 2.73 8.76
C ILE A 378 -20.79 2.47 7.51
N ILE A 379 -20.92 3.43 6.61
CA ILE A 379 -21.59 3.24 5.32
C ILE A 379 -20.89 2.15 4.50
N GLY A 380 -19.56 2.22 4.39
CA GLY A 380 -18.75 1.20 3.72
C GLY A 380 -18.98 -0.19 4.31
N SER A 381 -18.87 -0.33 5.63
CA SER A 381 -19.09 -1.60 6.31
C SER A 381 -20.51 -2.14 6.16
N LEU A 382 -21.54 -1.29 6.24
CA LEU A 382 -22.94 -1.70 6.03
C LEU A 382 -23.17 -2.28 4.63
N LEU A 383 -22.56 -1.65 3.63
CA LEU A 383 -22.72 -2.04 2.23
C LEU A 383 -21.86 -3.24 1.86
N SER A 384 -20.65 -3.39 2.43
CA SER A 384 -19.63 -4.27 1.84
C SER A 384 -18.96 -5.27 2.80
N ASP A 385 -19.06 -5.13 4.12
CA ASP A 385 -18.31 -6.00 5.04
C ASP A 385 -18.93 -7.40 5.22
N GLY A 386 -18.28 -8.37 4.59
CA GLY A 386 -18.56 -9.79 4.74
C GLY A 386 -19.90 -10.24 4.14
N ARG A 387 -20.25 -11.50 4.40
CA ARG A 387 -21.49 -12.12 3.87
C ARG A 387 -22.77 -11.54 4.45
N THR A 388 -22.66 -10.77 5.54
CA THR A 388 -23.80 -10.12 6.19
C THR A 388 -24.14 -8.75 5.61
N SER A 389 -23.29 -8.20 4.74
CA SER A 389 -23.44 -6.89 4.12
C SER A 389 -24.63 -6.80 3.16
N ARG A 390 -25.12 -5.58 2.92
CA ARG A 390 -26.30 -5.36 2.05
C ARG A 390 -26.01 -5.76 0.62
N LEU A 391 -24.85 -5.39 0.06
CA LEU A 391 -24.51 -5.70 -1.33
C LEU A 391 -24.36 -7.21 -1.53
N TYR A 392 -23.67 -7.90 -0.62
CA TYR A 392 -23.53 -9.36 -0.72
C TYR A 392 -24.89 -10.08 -0.65
N LYS A 393 -25.70 -9.78 0.38
CA LYS A 393 -27.03 -10.40 0.53
C LYS A 393 -27.93 -10.14 -0.68
N SER A 394 -27.91 -8.91 -1.22
CA SER A 394 -28.80 -8.53 -2.32
C SER A 394 -28.30 -9.05 -3.67
N LEU A 395 -27.09 -8.66 -4.08
CA LEU A 395 -26.58 -8.94 -5.43
C LEU A 395 -26.06 -10.37 -5.59
N VAL A 396 -25.49 -10.97 -4.54
CA VAL A 396 -24.85 -12.30 -4.62
C VAL A 396 -25.82 -13.41 -4.18
N GLU A 397 -26.40 -13.32 -2.99
CA GLU A 397 -27.22 -14.42 -2.45
C GLU A 397 -28.65 -14.45 -3.01
N LYS A 398 -29.35 -13.31 -2.99
CA LYS A 398 -30.78 -13.24 -3.35
C LYS A 398 -30.99 -13.15 -4.85
N GLN A 399 -30.39 -12.15 -5.50
CA GLN A 399 -30.62 -11.88 -6.92
C GLN A 399 -29.68 -12.67 -7.84
N ARG A 400 -28.54 -13.15 -7.31
CA ARG A 400 -27.51 -13.91 -8.05
C ARG A 400 -26.97 -13.21 -9.30
N LEU A 401 -27.01 -11.88 -9.31
CA LEU A 401 -26.51 -11.03 -10.40
C LEU A 401 -24.98 -10.91 -10.39
N ALA A 402 -24.35 -11.12 -9.24
CA ALA A 402 -22.91 -10.98 -9.05
C ALA A 402 -22.32 -12.18 -8.31
N LEU A 403 -21.09 -12.56 -8.68
CA LEU A 403 -20.29 -13.54 -7.94
C LEU A 403 -19.68 -12.92 -6.68
N ASN A 404 -19.44 -11.60 -6.73
CA ASN A 404 -18.93 -10.80 -5.63
C ASN A 404 -19.43 -9.36 -5.78
N ALA A 405 -19.75 -8.70 -4.67
CA ALA A 405 -20.03 -7.27 -4.63
C ALA A 405 -19.44 -6.69 -3.33
N GLN A 406 -18.55 -5.72 -3.47
CA GLN A 406 -17.75 -5.14 -2.39
C GLN A 406 -17.51 -3.65 -2.61
N GLY A 407 -16.93 -3.00 -1.61
CA GLY A 407 -16.61 -1.59 -1.64
C GLY A 407 -15.67 -1.19 -0.53
N TYR A 408 -15.03 -0.04 -0.72
CA TYR A 408 -14.02 0.54 0.16
C TYR A 408 -14.30 2.01 0.38
N SER A 409 -14.15 2.45 1.61
CA SER A 409 -14.30 3.86 2.00
C SER A 409 -12.91 4.49 2.05
N GLY A 410 -12.39 4.93 0.91
CA GLY A 410 -11.01 5.40 0.77
C GLY A 410 -10.31 4.76 -0.41
N PHE A 411 -10.34 5.44 -1.56
CA PHE A 411 -9.66 5.00 -2.78
C PHE A 411 -9.32 6.19 -3.70
N PRO A 412 -8.09 6.28 -4.27
CA PRO A 412 -6.94 5.39 -4.09
C PRO A 412 -6.07 5.72 -2.84
N GLY A 413 -6.56 6.61 -1.98
CA GLY A 413 -5.98 7.02 -0.70
C GLY A 413 -7.08 7.67 0.16
N ASP A 414 -6.75 8.17 1.34
CA ASP A 414 -7.70 8.78 2.28
C ASP A 414 -7.23 10.09 2.94
N LYS A 415 -5.96 10.49 2.78
CA LYS A 415 -5.37 11.72 3.33
C LYS A 415 -5.96 12.99 2.72
N TYR A 416 -6.24 12.97 1.42
CA TYR A 416 -6.95 14.02 0.68
C TYR A 416 -8.36 13.54 0.28
N PRO A 417 -9.26 14.45 -0.18
CA PRO A 417 -10.56 14.05 -0.72
C PRO A 417 -10.42 12.94 -1.76
N ASN A 418 -11.18 11.87 -1.56
CA ASN A 418 -10.98 10.58 -2.22
C ASN A 418 -12.32 9.98 -2.69
N LEU A 419 -12.36 8.69 -3.06
CA LEU A 419 -13.59 7.99 -3.41
C LEU A 419 -14.04 7.02 -2.32
N ILE A 420 -15.35 6.94 -2.10
CA ILE A 420 -15.97 5.65 -1.75
C ILE A 420 -16.14 4.88 -3.06
N PHE A 421 -15.59 3.67 -3.12
CA PHE A 421 -15.45 2.88 -4.34
C PHE A 421 -16.15 1.54 -4.16
N PHE A 422 -17.04 1.18 -5.09
CA PHE A 422 -17.74 -0.09 -5.13
C PHE A 422 -17.38 -0.84 -6.42
N TYR A 423 -17.35 -2.15 -6.33
CA TYR A 423 -17.24 -3.01 -7.50
C TYR A 423 -18.05 -4.29 -7.33
N ALA A 424 -18.43 -4.87 -8.45
CA ALA A 424 -19.09 -6.16 -8.50
C ALA A 424 -18.64 -6.96 -9.73
N LEU A 425 -18.34 -8.23 -9.49
CA LEU A 425 -18.05 -9.21 -10.54
C LEU A 425 -19.37 -9.81 -11.00
N THR A 426 -19.77 -9.55 -12.24
CA THR A 426 -21.04 -10.01 -12.79
C THR A 426 -21.09 -11.54 -12.89
N ALA A 427 -22.22 -12.14 -12.54
CA ALA A 427 -22.44 -13.57 -12.68
C ALA A 427 -22.72 -13.96 -14.14
N PRO A 428 -22.38 -15.19 -14.57
CA PRO A 428 -22.68 -15.65 -15.93
C PRO A 428 -24.16 -15.52 -16.27
N GLY A 429 -24.46 -15.06 -17.49
CA GLY A 429 -25.85 -14.85 -17.96
C GLY A 429 -26.49 -13.52 -17.54
N HIS A 430 -25.77 -12.68 -16.79
CA HIS A 430 -26.20 -11.34 -16.39
C HIS A 430 -25.34 -10.25 -17.01
N THR A 431 -25.86 -9.03 -16.99
CA THR A 431 -25.21 -7.83 -17.55
C THR A 431 -24.70 -6.90 -16.45
N VAL A 432 -23.70 -6.07 -16.78
CA VAL A 432 -23.21 -5.03 -15.86
C VAL A 432 -24.28 -3.98 -15.53
N ASP A 433 -25.25 -3.77 -16.42
CA ASP A 433 -26.32 -2.78 -16.20
C ASP A 433 -27.37 -3.30 -15.20
N GLU A 434 -27.67 -4.60 -15.19
CA GLU A 434 -28.50 -5.22 -14.13
C GLU A 434 -27.83 -5.07 -12.76
N VAL A 435 -26.53 -5.35 -12.69
CA VAL A 435 -25.72 -5.15 -11.47
C VAL A 435 -25.74 -3.68 -11.04
N ALA A 436 -25.59 -2.74 -11.98
CA ALA A 436 -25.65 -1.30 -11.72
C ALA A 436 -27.00 -0.85 -11.17
N VAL A 437 -28.10 -1.42 -11.66
CA VAL A 437 -29.45 -1.14 -11.12
C VAL A 437 -29.58 -1.68 -9.70
N ALA A 438 -29.19 -2.93 -9.46
CA ALA A 438 -29.30 -3.56 -8.14
C ALA A 438 -28.42 -2.85 -7.08
N LEU A 439 -27.19 -2.48 -7.44
CA LEU A 439 -26.30 -1.73 -6.55
C LEU A 439 -26.90 -0.38 -6.17
N ARG A 440 -27.41 0.37 -7.15
CA ARG A 440 -28.05 1.67 -6.90
C ARG A 440 -29.31 1.55 -6.05
N GLN A 441 -30.10 0.49 -6.22
CA GLN A 441 -31.26 0.24 -5.36
C GLN A 441 -30.85 0.09 -3.89
N GLU A 442 -29.76 -0.63 -3.59
CA GLU A 442 -29.28 -0.75 -2.20
C GLU A 442 -28.73 0.58 -1.65
N ILE A 443 -28.06 1.38 -2.48
CA ILE A 443 -27.63 2.74 -2.13
C ILE A 443 -28.84 3.66 -1.88
N ASP A 444 -29.88 3.57 -2.70
CA ASP A 444 -31.07 4.41 -2.56
C ASP A 444 -31.87 4.05 -1.32
N LYS A 445 -31.97 2.76 -0.98
CA LYS A 445 -32.53 2.32 0.32
C LYS A 445 -31.76 2.91 1.50
N LEU A 446 -30.44 3.08 1.41
CA LEU A 446 -29.66 3.71 2.48
C LEU A 446 -30.02 5.19 2.68
N LYS A 447 -30.52 5.87 1.63
CA LYS A 447 -30.97 7.27 1.69
C LYS A 447 -32.38 7.40 2.25
N THR A 448 -33.26 6.47 1.92
CA THR A 448 -34.71 6.60 2.16
C THR A 448 -35.21 5.79 3.35
N GLU A 449 -34.59 4.65 3.63
CA GLU A 449 -35.02 3.74 4.68
C GLU A 449 -34.06 3.83 5.89
N PRO A 450 -34.59 3.94 7.12
CA PRO A 450 -33.75 3.94 8.30
C PRO A 450 -33.02 2.60 8.43
N VAL A 451 -31.71 2.65 8.71
CA VAL A 451 -30.94 1.46 9.04
C VAL A 451 -31.49 0.85 10.33
N ALA A 452 -31.79 -0.45 10.31
CA ALA A 452 -32.25 -1.15 11.50
C ALA A 452 -31.20 -1.07 12.62
N ALA A 453 -31.62 -0.79 13.85
CA ALA A 453 -30.70 -0.62 14.99
C ALA A 453 -29.78 -1.84 15.19
N VAL A 454 -30.32 -3.05 14.97
CA VAL A 454 -29.55 -4.30 15.06
C VAL A 454 -28.41 -4.37 14.02
N ASP A 455 -28.64 -3.86 12.81
CA ASP A 455 -27.61 -3.83 11.76
C ASP A 455 -26.53 -2.80 12.06
N LEU A 456 -26.93 -1.62 12.56
CA LEU A 456 -25.98 -0.59 12.97
C LEU A 456 -25.09 -1.07 14.12
N GLU A 457 -25.68 -1.65 15.17
CA GLU A 457 -24.92 -2.17 16.31
C GLU A 457 -24.02 -3.34 15.93
N ARG A 458 -24.47 -4.22 15.02
CA ARG A 458 -23.62 -5.27 14.46
C ARG A 458 -22.41 -4.67 13.76
N VAL A 459 -22.60 -3.69 12.87
CA VAL A 459 -21.50 -3.08 12.12
C VAL A 459 -20.55 -2.33 13.04
N LYS A 460 -21.05 -1.55 14.00
CA LYS A 460 -20.21 -0.91 15.03
C LYS A 460 -19.39 -1.93 15.82
N THR A 461 -19.99 -3.06 16.17
CA THR A 461 -19.30 -4.15 16.88
C THR A 461 -18.24 -4.80 16.00
N GLN A 462 -18.52 -5.03 14.72
CA GLN A 462 -17.55 -5.56 13.75
C GLN A 462 -16.38 -4.61 13.53
N ALA A 463 -16.64 -3.31 13.35
CA ALA A 463 -15.62 -2.27 13.19
C ALA A 463 -14.70 -2.19 14.42
N ARG A 464 -15.28 -2.16 15.63
CA ARG A 464 -14.51 -2.18 16.90
C ARG A 464 -13.66 -3.45 17.02
N ALA A 465 -14.25 -4.61 16.77
CA ALA A 465 -13.52 -5.89 16.84
C ALA A 465 -12.41 -5.98 15.78
N GLY A 466 -12.66 -5.45 14.58
CA GLY A 466 -11.67 -5.33 13.51
C GLY A 466 -10.48 -4.48 13.92
N LEU A 467 -10.75 -3.29 14.45
CA LEU A 467 -9.69 -2.41 14.94
C LEU A 467 -8.89 -3.08 16.05
N LEU A 468 -9.55 -3.67 17.06
CA LEU A 468 -8.86 -4.35 18.17
C LEU A 468 -7.92 -5.46 17.69
N ARG A 469 -8.34 -6.27 16.71
CA ARG A 469 -7.47 -7.30 16.12
C ARG A 469 -6.24 -6.70 15.46
N THR A 470 -6.38 -5.59 14.73
CA THR A 470 -5.24 -4.87 14.14
C THR A 470 -4.32 -4.30 15.22
N LEU A 471 -4.88 -3.77 16.32
CA LEU A 471 -4.13 -3.21 17.43
C LEU A 471 -3.42 -4.25 18.30
N ASP A 472 -3.86 -5.51 18.27
CA ASP A 472 -3.21 -6.62 18.99
C ASP A 472 -1.84 -6.95 18.37
N SER A 473 -1.71 -6.87 17.06
CA SER A 473 -0.42 -7.03 16.35
C SER A 473 0.52 -5.85 16.59
N ASN A 474 1.81 -6.13 16.88
CA ASN A 474 2.84 -5.10 16.99
C ASN A 474 2.98 -4.29 15.68
N MET A 475 3.04 -4.98 14.54
CA MET A 475 3.12 -4.33 13.23
C MET A 475 1.84 -3.58 12.88
N GLY A 476 0.67 -4.17 13.15
CA GLY A 476 -0.63 -3.53 12.92
C GLY A 476 -0.78 -2.24 13.73
N MET A 477 -0.36 -2.26 15.00
CA MET A 477 -0.31 -1.07 15.84
C MET A 477 0.69 -0.03 15.32
N ALA A 478 1.91 -0.43 14.96
CA ALA A 478 2.92 0.49 14.42
C ALA A 478 2.40 1.23 13.16
N GLN A 479 1.74 0.50 12.27
CA GLN A 479 1.11 1.07 11.07
C GLN A 479 -0.01 2.05 11.44
N GLN A 480 -0.94 1.67 12.30
CA GLN A 480 -2.07 2.53 12.67
C GLN A 480 -1.63 3.81 13.38
N LEU A 481 -0.66 3.72 14.30
CA LEU A 481 -0.11 4.90 14.98
C LEU A 481 0.46 5.91 13.98
N LEU A 482 1.20 5.45 12.98
CA LEU A 482 1.82 6.33 11.99
C LEU A 482 0.84 6.83 10.93
N GLU A 483 -0.12 6.02 10.50
CA GLU A 483 -1.18 6.48 9.59
C GLU A 483 -1.94 7.65 10.21
N TYR A 484 -2.37 7.53 11.47
CA TYR A 484 -3.09 8.62 12.15
C TYR A 484 -2.17 9.79 12.49
N GLU A 485 -0.95 9.56 12.94
CA GLU A 485 0.01 10.64 13.19
C GLU A 485 0.24 11.48 11.93
N VAL A 486 0.54 10.84 10.80
CA VAL A 486 0.92 11.53 9.57
C VAL A 486 -0.29 12.17 8.87
N LYS A 487 -1.45 11.50 8.86
CA LYS A 487 -2.64 11.98 8.12
C LYS A 487 -3.50 12.94 8.93
N THR A 488 -3.54 12.78 10.25
CA THR A 488 -4.44 13.57 11.13
C THR A 488 -3.69 14.46 12.12
N GLY A 489 -2.36 14.38 12.16
CA GLY A 489 -1.50 15.18 13.04
C GLY A 489 -1.37 14.63 14.47
N SER A 490 -2.05 13.53 14.80
CA SER A 490 -1.95 12.91 16.12
C SER A 490 -2.36 11.44 16.07
N TRP A 491 -1.49 10.55 16.53
CA TRP A 491 -1.82 9.14 16.74
C TRP A 491 -2.99 8.92 17.70
N ARG A 492 -3.34 9.90 18.56
CA ARG A 492 -4.47 9.80 19.49
C ARG A 492 -5.82 9.72 18.78
N ASN A 493 -5.90 10.24 17.56
CA ASN A 493 -7.12 10.19 16.76
C ASN A 493 -7.53 8.76 16.38
N LEU A 494 -6.58 7.81 16.37
CA LEU A 494 -6.85 6.38 16.22
C LEU A 494 -7.83 5.87 17.28
N PHE A 495 -7.62 6.28 18.53
CA PHE A 495 -8.44 5.85 19.66
C PHE A 495 -9.76 6.62 19.69
N LYS A 496 -9.73 7.92 19.36
CA LYS A 496 -10.95 8.74 19.22
C LYS A 496 -11.91 8.18 18.16
N GLN A 497 -11.39 7.60 17.08
CA GLN A 497 -12.19 6.99 16.03
C GLN A 497 -13.15 5.91 16.58
N LEU A 498 -12.80 5.20 17.66
CA LEU A 498 -13.70 4.22 18.28
C LEU A 498 -14.92 4.86 18.92
N ASP A 499 -14.74 6.04 19.53
CA ASP A 499 -15.81 6.84 20.10
C ASP A 499 -16.68 7.44 18.99
N ASP A 500 -16.03 7.99 17.95
CA ASP A 500 -16.71 8.57 16.79
C ASP A 500 -17.58 7.51 16.07
N ILE A 501 -17.06 6.28 15.88
CA ILE A 501 -17.81 5.12 15.37
C ILE A 501 -19.01 4.78 16.26
N SER A 502 -18.80 4.79 17.59
CA SER A 502 -19.86 4.46 18.55
C SER A 502 -20.96 5.52 18.55
N ALA A 503 -20.62 6.78 18.28
CA ALA A 503 -21.55 7.91 18.24
C ALA A 503 -22.40 7.97 16.95
N VAL A 504 -22.02 7.29 15.87
CA VAL A 504 -22.76 7.34 14.58
C VAL A 504 -24.23 6.95 14.76
N THR A 505 -25.15 7.78 14.26
CA THR A 505 -26.59 7.49 14.28
C THR A 505 -27.11 7.06 12.91
N THR A 506 -28.31 6.49 12.87
CA THR A 506 -29.01 6.17 11.61
C THR A 506 -29.35 7.42 10.80
N ALA A 507 -29.57 8.56 11.47
CA ALA A 507 -29.81 9.85 10.82
C ALA A 507 -28.56 10.38 10.12
N ASP A 508 -27.38 10.23 10.73
CA ASP A 508 -26.10 10.61 10.12
C ASP A 508 -25.85 9.82 8.83
N ILE A 509 -26.11 8.51 8.87
CA ILE A 509 -25.98 7.62 7.71
C ILE A 509 -26.87 8.10 6.56
N ALA A 510 -28.15 8.38 6.84
CA ALA A 510 -29.09 8.85 5.82
C ALA A 510 -28.69 10.23 5.26
N ARG A 511 -28.20 11.13 6.11
CA ARG A 511 -27.70 12.46 5.69
C ARG A 511 -26.51 12.33 4.75
N VAL A 512 -25.45 11.65 5.19
CA VAL A 512 -24.21 11.48 4.41
C VAL A 512 -24.49 10.71 3.12
N ALA A 513 -25.38 9.71 3.14
CA ALA A 513 -25.79 9.00 1.95
C ALA A 513 -26.50 9.90 0.92
N LYS A 514 -27.37 10.82 1.37
CA LYS A 514 -28.05 11.79 0.48
C LYS A 514 -27.08 12.81 -0.12
N GLU A 515 -26.14 13.30 0.68
CA GLU A 515 -25.14 14.30 0.26
C GLU A 515 -24.12 13.70 -0.72
N THR A 516 -23.68 12.47 -0.46
CA THR A 516 -22.59 11.83 -1.23
C THR A 516 -23.08 11.16 -2.50
N PHE A 517 -24.13 10.35 -2.42
CA PHE A 517 -24.53 9.44 -3.49
C PHE A 517 -25.47 10.11 -4.49
N THR A 518 -24.99 11.16 -5.15
CA THR A 518 -25.74 11.90 -6.17
C THR A 518 -25.25 11.57 -7.59
N PRO A 519 -26.10 11.66 -8.63
CA PRO A 519 -25.65 11.49 -10.01
C PRO A 519 -24.53 12.45 -10.41
N GLY A 520 -24.52 13.67 -9.84
CA GLY A 520 -23.49 14.68 -10.08
C GLY A 520 -22.12 14.28 -9.55
N ASN A 521 -22.05 13.41 -8.54
CA ASN A 521 -20.81 12.98 -7.87
C ASN A 521 -20.35 11.56 -8.27
N ARG A 522 -20.98 10.95 -9.28
CA ARG A 522 -20.80 9.53 -9.61
C ARG A 522 -19.85 9.30 -10.79
N THR A 523 -18.87 8.41 -10.63
CA THR A 523 -18.08 7.87 -11.74
C THR A 523 -18.36 6.38 -11.90
N ILE A 524 -18.57 5.92 -13.14
CA ILE A 524 -18.91 4.54 -13.49
C ILE A 524 -17.79 3.94 -14.33
N GLY A 525 -17.42 2.70 -14.03
CA GLY A 525 -16.54 1.87 -14.85
C GLY A 525 -17.25 0.59 -15.27
N LYS A 526 -17.21 0.26 -16.55
CA LYS A 526 -17.75 -0.99 -17.08
C LYS A 526 -16.65 -1.76 -17.82
N LEU A 527 -16.22 -2.87 -17.25
CA LEU A 527 -15.39 -3.83 -17.96
C LEU A 527 -16.32 -4.86 -18.60
N LEU A 528 -16.31 -4.92 -19.92
CA LEU A 528 -17.13 -5.83 -20.71
C LEU A 528 -16.23 -6.91 -21.31
N SER A 529 -16.77 -8.12 -21.44
CA SER A 529 -16.08 -9.18 -22.17
C SER A 529 -16.00 -8.79 -23.64
N LYS A 530 -14.81 -8.86 -24.22
CA LYS A 530 -14.66 -8.83 -25.67
C LYS A 530 -15.12 -10.19 -26.21
N GLU A 531 -16.10 -10.21 -27.09
CA GLU A 531 -16.43 -11.44 -27.83
C GLU A 531 -15.22 -11.81 -28.70
N GLY A 532 -14.81 -13.07 -28.60
CA GLY A 532 -13.62 -13.63 -29.26
C GLY A 532 -13.86 -14.03 -30.70
#